data_AF-A0A2V9HY44-F1
#
_entry.id   AF-A0A2V9HY44-F1
#
_cell.length_a   1.000
_cell.length_b   1.000
_cell.length_c   1.000
_cell.angle_alpha   90.00
_cell.angle_beta   90.00
_cell.angle_gamma   90.00
#
_symmetry.space_group_name_H-M   'P 1'
#
loop_
_entity.id
_entity.type
_entity.pdbx_description
1 polymer ?
#
loop_
_entity_poly.entity_id
_entity_poly.type
_entity_poly.pdbx_seq_one_letter_code
_entity_poly.pdbx_strand_id
1 'polypeptide(L)' 'MKVTDKSYLDTQGFSVFLYDSTYHPVFVDQKNTAMEMILHGQRIATNGDVRLMPTPEQWDLVATLKGRHADKANDR' A
#
# COMPACT_ATOMS: atom_id res chain seq x y z
N MET A 1 -17.55 2.49 -0.88
CA MET A 1 -16.20 2.90 -1.29
C MET A 1 -16.12 2.81 -2.81
N LYS A 2 -15.49 3.76 -3.48
CA LYS A 2 -15.38 3.84 -4.94
C LYS A 2 -13.92 3.97 -5.34
N VAL A 3 -13.55 3.39 -6.49
CA VAL A 3 -12.21 3.60 -7.05
C VAL A 3 -12.16 4.99 -7.68
N THR A 4 -11.17 5.78 -7.30
CA THR A 4 -10.93 7.10 -7.86
C THR A 4 -10.20 7.05 -9.20
N ASP A 5 -10.08 8.18 -9.89
CA ASP A 5 -9.28 8.26 -11.11
C ASP A 5 -7.81 7.94 -10.89
N LYS A 6 -7.31 8.24 -9.67
CA LYS A 6 -5.97 7.89 -9.18
C LYS A 6 -5.88 6.46 -8.65
N SER A 7 -6.91 5.64 -8.88
CA SER A 7 -6.94 4.20 -8.61
C SER A 7 -6.81 3.81 -7.13
N TYR A 8 -7.21 4.67 -6.20
CA TYR A 8 -7.33 4.31 -4.77
C TYR A 8 -8.81 4.22 -4.37
N LEU A 9 -9.10 3.55 -3.27
CA LEU A 9 -10.46 3.41 -2.75
C LEU A 9 -10.81 4.61 -1.86
N ASP A 10 -11.97 5.21 -2.08
CA ASP A 10 -12.42 6.38 -1.34
C ASP A 10 -13.89 6.29 -0.92
N THR A 11 -14.19 6.86 0.23
CA THR A 11 -15.54 7.12 0.74
C THR A 11 -15.49 8.33 1.65
N GLN A 12 -16.66 8.84 2.08
CA GLN A 12 -16.73 10.01 2.95
C GLN A 12 -15.82 9.87 4.18
N GLY A 13 -14.76 10.69 4.24
CA GLY A 13 -13.83 10.76 5.35
C GLY A 13 -12.81 9.62 5.45
N PHE A 14 -12.83 8.63 4.54
CA PHE A 14 -11.95 7.47 4.63
C PHE A 14 -11.43 7.03 3.26
N SER A 15 -10.10 6.92 3.14
CA SER A 15 -9.41 6.53 1.92
C SER A 15 -8.45 5.37 2.19
N VAL A 16 -8.35 4.43 1.25
CA VAL A 16 -7.40 3.32 1.29
C VAL A 16 -6.53 3.37 0.05
N PHE A 17 -5.22 3.49 0.27
CA PHE A 17 -4.21 3.44 -0.76
C PHE A 17 -3.60 2.05 -0.75
N LEU A 18 -3.58 1.40 -1.93
CA LEU A 18 -2.94 0.10 -2.13
C LEU A 18 -1.78 0.28 -3.09
N TYR A 19 -0.57 -0.10 -2.66
CA TYR A 19 0.64 -0.04 -3.48
C TYR A 19 0.95 1.36 -4.04
N ASP A 20 0.71 2.42 -3.27
CA ASP A 20 1.00 3.80 -3.70
C ASP A 20 2.40 4.26 -3.25
N SER A 21 2.77 3.93 -2.01
CA SER A 21 4.12 4.15 -1.49
C SER A 21 5.06 3.01 -1.88
N THR A 22 6.34 3.32 -2.03
CA THR A 22 7.42 2.34 -2.23
C THR A 22 8.41 2.38 -1.08
N TYR A 23 9.10 1.27 -0.83
CA TYR A 23 10.17 1.19 0.17
C TYR A 23 11.22 2.28 -0.03
N HIS A 24 11.69 2.84 1.08
CA HIS A 24 12.86 3.69 1.07
C HIS A 24 14.10 2.84 0.69
N PRO A 25 14.98 3.32 -0.20
CA PRO A 25 16.12 2.53 -0.71
C PRO A 25 17.10 2.07 0.39
N VAL A 26 17.11 2.77 1.53
CA VAL A 26 17.95 2.44 2.69
C VAL A 26 17.15 1.83 3.86
N PHE A 27 15.86 2.16 3.98
CA PHE A 27 15.00 1.75 5.11
C PHE A 27 13.89 0.85 4.58
N VAL A 28 14.29 -0.37 4.25
CA VAL A 28 13.44 -1.38 3.60
C VAL A 28 12.50 -2.09 4.58
N ASP A 29 12.63 -1.81 5.88
CA ASP A 29 11.73 -2.28 6.92
C ASP A 29 10.47 -1.41 7.06
N GLN A 30 10.38 -0.28 6.34
CA GLN A 30 9.21 0.59 6.33
C GLN A 30 7.98 -0.19 5.82
N LYS A 31 7.13 -0.65 6.75
CA LYS A 31 5.90 -1.41 6.47
C LYS A 31 4.78 -0.51 5.95
N ASN A 32 5.00 0.21 4.85
CA ASN A 32 4.01 1.12 4.27
C ASN A 32 3.70 0.91 2.80
N THR A 33 4.35 -0.05 2.16
CA THR A 33 4.23 -0.22 0.70
C THR A 33 2.90 -0.87 0.29
N ALA A 34 2.34 -1.78 1.08
CA ALA A 34 1.17 -2.54 0.62
C ALA A 34 -0.14 -1.77 0.82
N MET A 35 -0.34 -1.17 2.00
CA MET A 35 -1.60 -0.54 2.37
C MET A 35 -1.39 0.66 3.28
N GLU A 36 -2.14 1.72 3.02
CA GLU A 36 -2.29 2.89 3.90
C GLU A 36 -3.76 3.26 4.05
N MET A 37 -4.17 3.49 5.29
CA MET A 37 -5.54 3.88 5.64
C MET A 37 -5.54 5.31 6.18
N ILE A 38 -6.31 6.18 5.52
CA ILE A 38 -6.43 7.60 5.86
C ILE A 38 -7.83 7.87 6.37
N LEU A 39 -7.96 8.39 7.59
CA LEU A 39 -9.22 8.84 8.18
C LEU A 39 -9.15 10.35 8.43
N HIS A 40 -10.05 11.11 7.82
CA HIS A 40 -10.11 12.58 7.92
C HIS A 40 -8.75 13.28 7.68
N GLY A 41 -8.01 12.82 6.67
CA GLY A 41 -6.69 13.35 6.31
C GLY A 41 -5.54 12.90 7.22
N GLN A 42 -5.79 12.02 8.20
CA GLN A 42 -4.77 11.45 9.08
C GLN A 42 -4.55 9.97 8.75
N ARG A 43 -3.29 9.56 8.58
CA ARG A 43 -2.95 8.14 8.41
C ARG A 43 -3.10 7.42 9.74
N ILE A 44 -4.00 6.44 9.79
CA ILE A 44 -4.32 5.70 11.01
C ILE A 44 -3.70 4.30 11.04
N ALA A 45 -3.42 3.71 9.89
CA ALA A 45 -2.81 2.40 9.78
C ALA A 45 -2.00 2.28 8.50
N THR A 46 -0.96 1.47 8.56
CA THR A 46 -0.13 1.12 7.43
C THR A 46 0.44 -0.27 7.63
N ASN A 47 0.58 -1.04 6.56
CA ASN A 47 1.29 -2.31 6.58
C ASN A 47 1.95 -2.59 5.23
N GLY A 48 2.86 -3.55 5.19
CA GLY A 48 3.69 -3.85 4.04
C GLY A 48 4.00 -5.34 3.87
N ASP A 49 4.24 -5.68 2.60
CA ASP A 49 4.68 -6.93 1.99
C ASP A 49 4.17 -8.28 2.48
N VAL A 50 3.87 -9.12 1.48
CA VAL A 50 3.80 -10.57 1.64
C VAL A 50 5.07 -11.15 1.03
N ARG A 51 5.83 -11.91 1.81
CA ARG A 51 7.00 -12.65 1.34
C ARG A 51 6.70 -14.14 1.35
N LEU A 52 7.02 -14.82 0.26
CA LEU A 52 6.97 -16.28 0.14
C LEU A 52 8.33 -16.92 0.42
N MET A 53 9.14 -16.25 1.24
CA MET A 53 10.45 -16.71 1.70
C MET A 53 10.37 -16.98 3.21
N PRO A 54 11.38 -17.62 3.82
CA PRO A 54 11.48 -17.70 5.28
C PRO A 54 11.33 -16.33 5.94
N THR A 55 11.05 -16.32 7.25
CA THR A 55 10.88 -15.10 8.03
C THR A 55 12.00 -14.12 7.73
N PRO A 56 11.68 -12.92 7.20
CA PRO A 56 12.69 -12.02 6.68
C PRO A 56 13.57 -11.43 7.79
N GLU A 57 14.85 -11.28 7.48
CA GLU A 57 15.85 -10.61 8.32
C GLU A 57 15.92 -9.10 8.03
N GLN A 58 16.59 -8.36 8.92
CA GLN A 58 16.69 -6.89 8.87
C GLN A 58 17.29 -6.33 7.57
N TRP A 59 18.07 -7.13 6.85
CA TRP A 59 18.79 -6.73 5.64
C TRP A 59 18.33 -7.47 4.39
N ASP A 60 17.25 -8.25 4.50
CA ASP A 60 16.72 -8.96 3.36
C ASP A 60 16.13 -8.00 2.33
N LEU A 61 16.31 -8.38 1.07
CA LEU A 61 15.75 -7.66 -0.06
C LEU A 61 14.22 -7.51 0.09
N VAL A 62 13.74 -6.33 -0.29
CA VAL A 62 12.31 -6.05 -0.45
C VAL A 62 11.87 -6.20 -1.89
N ALA A 63 10.59 -6.50 -2.06
CA ALA A 63 9.98 -6.48 -3.37
C ALA A 63 9.98 -5.05 -3.96
N THR A 64 10.32 -4.94 -5.23
CA THR A 64 10.11 -3.71 -6.00
C THR A 64 8.70 -3.72 -6.58
N LEU A 65 7.94 -2.66 -6.31
CA LEU A 65 6.63 -2.47 -6.92
C LEU A 65 6.79 -2.27 -8.43
N LYS A 66 6.23 -3.16 -9.24
CA LYS A 66 6.24 -3.05 -10.71
C LYS A 66 5.10 -2.19 -11.26
N GLY A 67 3.98 -2.14 -10.54
CA GLY A 67 2.80 -1.39 -10.93
C GLY A 67 1.55 -1.91 -10.23
N ARG A 68 0.47 -1.15 -10.34
CA ARG A 68 -0.86 -1.49 -9.81
C ARG A 68 -1.92 -1.14 -10.83
N HIS A 69 -2.98 -1.95 -10.89
CA HIS A 69 -4.12 -1.75 -11.78
C HIS A 69 -5.38 -1.96 -10.96
N ALA A 70 -6.20 -0.91 -10.84
CA ALA A 70 -7.50 -1.00 -10.19
C ALA A 70 -8.55 -1.53 -11.18
N ASP A 71 -9.41 -2.41 -10.70
CA ASP A 71 -10.61 -2.83 -11.38
C ASP A 71 -11.73 -1.81 -11.12
N LYS A 72 -11.71 -0.76 -11.95
CA LYS A 72 -12.70 0.32 -11.92
C LYS A 72 -14.13 -0.15 -12.23
N ALA A 73 -14.30 -1.26 -12.96
CA ALA A 73 -15.62 -1.76 -13.30
C ALA A 73 -16.35 -2.34 -12.07
N ASN A 74 -15.59 -2.89 -11.13
CA ASN A 74 -16.11 -3.49 -9.90
C ASN A 74 -15.74 -2.73 -8.62
N ASP A 75 -15.17 -1.53 -8.74
CA ASP A 75 -14.66 -0.72 -7.61
C ASP A 75 -13.66 -1.48 -6.71
N ARG A 76 -12.63 -2.11 -7.32
CA ARG A 76 -11.59 -2.89 -6.60
C ARG A 76 -10.17 -2.46 -6.95
#